data_AF-A0A660CCZ0-F1
#
_entry.id   AF-A0A660CCZ0-F1
#
_cell.length_a   1.000
_cell.length_b   1.000
_cell.length_c   1.000
_cell.angle_alpha   90.00
_cell.angle_beta   90.00
_cell.angle_gamma   90.00
#
_symmetry.space_group_name_H-M   'P 1'
#
loop_
_entity.id
_entity.type
_entity.pdbx_description
1 polymer ?
#
loop_
_entity_poly.entity_id
_entity_poly.type
_entity_poly.pdbx_seq_one_letter_code
_entity_poly.pdbx_strand_id
1 'polypeptide(L)'
;MPVPGWWPAFRAAHSRFATTARHRLLGPAVQLAHEGFPVHPYLFGELYTHRAELGAHPQAREAYLPHGSLVTPGDTLRQERLGRTLQRLRDEALDF
;
A
#
# COMPACT_ATOMS: atom_id res chain seq x y z
N MET A 1 -11.17 17.06 4.80
CA MET A 1 -10.08 16.06 4.93
C MET A 1 -8.76 16.80 5.10
N PRO A 2 -7.97 16.52 6.15
CA PRO A 2 -6.65 17.13 6.30
C PRO A 2 -5.71 16.68 5.17
N VAL A 3 -4.70 17.51 4.85
CA VAL A 3 -3.69 17.18 3.83
C VAL A 3 -2.79 16.04 4.34
N PRO A 4 -2.61 14.94 3.59
CA PRO A 4 -1.74 13.84 4.00
C PRO A 4 -0.26 14.25 4.10
N GLY A 5 0.30 14.28 5.31
CA GLY A 5 1.68 14.74 5.56
C GLY A 5 2.78 13.68 5.47
N TRP A 6 2.44 12.41 5.20
CA TRP A 6 3.40 11.30 5.24
C TRP A 6 4.54 11.47 4.22
N TRP A 7 4.24 11.86 2.98
CA TRP A 7 5.26 11.96 1.93
C TRP A 7 6.26 13.11 2.14
N PRO A 8 5.83 14.35 2.45
CA PRO A 8 6.73 15.42 2.84
C PRO A 8 7.60 15.05 4.05
N ALA A 9 7.01 14.39 5.07
CA ALA A 9 7.75 13.93 6.23
C ALA A 9 8.81 12.89 5.88
N PHE A 10 8.46 11.91 5.04
CA PHE A 10 9.40 10.91 4.54
C PHE A 10 10.57 11.57 3.78
N ARG A 11 10.30 12.53 2.89
CA ARG A 11 11.34 13.25 2.15
C ARG A 11 12.27 14.05 3.05
N ALA A 12 11.72 14.79 4.01
CA ALA A 12 12.51 15.58 4.95
C ALA A 12 13.43 14.68 5.80
N ALA A 13 12.90 13.55 6.29
CA ALA A 13 13.68 12.57 7.02
C ALA A 13 14.75 11.92 6.13
N HIS A 14 14.39 11.53 4.90
CA HIS A 14 15.31 10.93 3.94
C HIS A 14 16.47 11.89 3.61
N SER A 15 16.17 13.14 3.31
CA SER A 15 17.19 14.17 3.01
C SER A 15 18.14 14.43 4.17
N ARG A 16 17.68 14.32 5.42
CA ARG A 16 18.48 14.65 6.60
C ARG A 16 19.27 13.45 7.14
N PHE A 17 18.73 12.25 7.02
CA PHE A 17 19.22 11.08 7.77
C PHE A 17 19.54 9.85 6.91
N ALA A 18 19.06 9.77 5.67
CA ALA A 18 19.25 8.55 4.90
C ALA A 18 20.67 8.42 4.36
N THR A 19 21.21 7.21 4.47
CA THR A 19 22.48 6.79 3.85
C THR A 19 22.28 6.02 2.56
N THR A 20 21.03 5.64 2.26
CA THR A 20 20.65 4.81 1.12
C THR A 20 19.72 5.56 0.19
N ALA A 21 19.91 5.38 -1.12
CA ALA A 21 19.07 6.01 -2.14
C ALA A 21 17.60 5.58 -2.01
N ARG A 22 16.69 6.53 -2.19
CA ARG A 22 15.23 6.34 -2.12
C ARG A 22 14.73 5.14 -2.93
N HIS A 23 15.28 4.94 -4.13
CA HIS A 23 14.86 3.84 -5.00
C HIS A 23 15.08 2.45 -4.37
N ARG A 24 16.15 2.29 -3.58
CA ARG A 24 16.43 1.03 -2.86
C ARG A 24 15.50 0.84 -1.67
N LEU A 25 15.05 1.92 -1.04
CA LEU A 25 14.13 1.87 0.10
C LEU A 25 12.71 1.50 -0.32
N LEU A 26 12.23 2.08 -1.42
CA LEU A 26 10.87 1.84 -1.91
C LEU A 26 10.77 0.60 -2.82
N GLY A 27 11.88 0.12 -3.38
CA GLY A 27 11.92 -1.05 -4.26
C GLY A 27 11.20 -2.28 -3.69
N PRO A 28 11.53 -2.74 -2.46
CA PRO A 28 10.86 -3.87 -1.84
C PRO A 28 9.35 -3.67 -1.63
N ALA A 29 8.92 -2.45 -1.28
CA ALA A 29 7.51 -2.14 -1.09
C ALA A 29 6.73 -2.15 -2.42
N VAL A 30 7.34 -1.65 -3.51
CA VAL A 30 6.78 -1.75 -4.86
C VAL A 30 6.62 -3.21 -5.26
N GLN A 31 7.66 -4.02 -5.07
CA GLN A 31 7.64 -5.45 -5.39
C GLN A 31 6.54 -6.18 -4.60
N LEU A 32 6.50 -5.99 -3.28
CA LEU A 32 5.51 -6.63 -2.40
C LEU A 32 4.07 -6.25 -2.79
N ALA A 33 3.83 -5.01 -3.20
CA ALA A 33 2.50 -4.55 -3.60
C ALA A 33 2.01 -5.21 -4.90
N HIS A 34 2.91 -5.51 -5.84
CA HIS A 34 2.59 -6.16 -7.12
C HIS A 34 2.58 -7.69 -7.01
N GLU A 35 3.61 -8.29 -6.41
CA GLU A 35 3.68 -9.75 -6.25
C GLU A 35 2.60 -10.25 -5.28
N GLY A 36 2.29 -9.41 -4.29
CA GLY A 36 1.37 -9.69 -3.21
C GLY A 36 2.02 -10.47 -2.08
N PHE A 37 1.25 -10.66 -1.02
CA PHE A 37 1.69 -11.41 0.15
C PHE A 37 0.52 -12.22 0.74
N PRO A 38 0.81 -13.34 1.42
CA PRO A 38 -0.24 -14.14 2.04
C PRO A 38 -0.92 -13.36 3.16
N VAL A 39 -2.26 -13.37 3.17
CA VAL A 39 -3.04 -12.77 4.25
C VAL A 39 -2.82 -13.57 5.53
N HIS A 40 -2.31 -12.92 6.57
CA HIS A 40 -2.18 -13.51 7.90
C HIS A 40 -3.50 -13.37 8.69
N PRO A 41 -3.85 -14.29 9.61
CA PRO A 41 -5.09 -14.23 10.40
C PRO A 41 -5.35 -12.89 11.08
N TYR A 42 -4.31 -12.22 11.58
CA TYR A 42 -4.45 -10.89 12.17
C TYR A 42 -4.95 -9.85 11.15
N LEU A 43 -4.34 -9.79 9.97
CA LEU A 43 -4.78 -8.89 8.90
C LEU A 43 -6.22 -9.20 8.48
N PHE A 44 -6.58 -10.48 8.38
CA PHE A 44 -7.95 -10.87 8.09
C PHE A 44 -8.94 -10.33 9.13
N GLY A 45 -8.61 -10.39 10.43
CA GLY A 45 -9.44 -9.82 11.49
C GLY A 45 -9.69 -8.32 11.32
N GLU A 46 -8.65 -7.56 10.98
CA GLU A 46 -8.75 -6.12 10.69
C GLU A 46 -9.63 -5.87 9.45
N LEU A 47 -9.37 -6.59 8.36
CA LEU A 47 -10.14 -6.47 7.13
C LEU A 47 -11.61 -6.84 7.34
N TYR A 48 -11.91 -7.84 8.17
CA TYR A 48 -13.27 -8.25 8.49
C TYR A 48 -13.99 -7.17 9.30
N THR A 49 -13.32 -6.55 10.27
CA THR A 49 -13.85 -5.44 11.07
C THR A 49 -14.27 -4.26 10.17
N HIS A 50 -13.45 -3.94 9.17
CA HIS A 50 -13.67 -2.82 8.24
C HIS A 50 -14.37 -3.19 6.92
N ARG A 51 -14.89 -4.42 6.78
CA ARG A 51 -15.42 -4.94 5.51
C ARG A 51 -16.52 -4.09 4.87
N ALA A 52 -17.33 -3.41 5.68
CA ALA A 52 -18.39 -2.53 5.19
C ALA A 52 -17.81 -1.29 4.47
N GLU A 53 -16.79 -0.67 5.06
CA GLU A 53 -16.09 0.49 4.49
C GLU A 53 -15.30 0.10 3.24
N LEU A 54 -14.59 -1.04 3.30
CA LEU A 54 -13.87 -1.60 2.15
C LEU A 54 -14.83 -1.94 1.00
N GLY A 55 -16.02 -2.45 1.30
CA GLY A 55 -17.06 -2.76 0.33
C GLY A 55 -17.70 -1.52 -0.32
N ALA A 56 -17.70 -0.37 0.38
CA ALA A 56 -18.32 0.85 -0.11
C ALA A 56 -17.55 1.52 -1.26
N HIS A 57 -16.25 1.25 -1.39
CA HIS A 57 -15.40 1.89 -2.40
C HIS A 57 -14.95 0.89 -3.47
N PRO A 58 -15.18 1.15 -4.77
CA PRO A 58 -14.79 0.23 -5.84
C PRO A 58 -13.28 -0.06 -5.85
N GLN A 59 -12.45 0.94 -5.56
CA GLN A 59 -10.99 0.80 -5.52
C GLN A 59 -10.50 -0.09 -4.37
N ALA A 60 -11.24 -0.12 -3.27
CA ALA A 60 -10.94 -1.02 -2.15
C ALA A 60 -11.44 -2.44 -2.45
N ARG A 61 -12.63 -2.59 -3.05
CA ARG A 61 -13.13 -3.88 -3.52
C ARG A 61 -12.18 -4.56 -4.50
N GLU A 62 -11.57 -3.81 -5.42
CA GLU A 62 -10.57 -4.34 -6.36
C GLU A 62 -9.43 -5.10 -5.67
N ALA A 63 -8.95 -4.61 -4.52
CA ALA A 63 -7.83 -5.21 -3.80
C ALA A 63 -8.28 -6.24 -2.74
N TYR A 64 -9.32 -5.92 -1.97
CA TYR A 64 -9.69 -6.69 -0.78
C TYR A 64 -10.89 -7.61 -1.00
N LEU A 65 -11.68 -7.40 -2.05
CA LEU A 65 -12.84 -8.21 -2.42
C LEU A 65 -12.85 -8.63 -3.90
N PRO A 66 -11.74 -9.19 -4.45
CA PRO A 66 -11.58 -9.43 -5.89
C PRO A 66 -12.60 -10.41 -6.49
N HIS A 67 -13.24 -11.23 -5.66
CA HIS A 67 -14.27 -12.20 -6.04
C HIS A 67 -15.63 -11.91 -5.39
N GLY A 68 -15.86 -10.68 -4.92
CA GLY A 68 -17.08 -10.28 -4.21
C GLY A 68 -17.10 -10.68 -2.73
N SER A 69 -16.13 -11.47 -2.27
CA SER A 69 -15.88 -11.79 -0.87
C SER A 69 -14.51 -11.30 -0.44
N LEU A 70 -14.35 -11.04 0.86
CA LEU A 70 -13.09 -10.63 1.45
C LEU A 70 -12.00 -11.68 1.21
N VAL A 71 -10.78 -11.24 0.91
CA VAL A 71 -9.59 -12.11 0.93
C VAL A 71 -9.46 -12.81 2.28
N THR A 72 -9.05 -14.07 2.28
CA THR A 72 -9.01 -14.94 3.47
C THR A 72 -7.58 -15.36 3.82
N PRO A 73 -7.32 -15.84 5.06
CA PRO A 73 -5.97 -16.26 5.43
C PRO A 73 -5.39 -17.31 4.47
N GLY A 74 -4.17 -17.07 3.99
CA GLY A 74 -3.52 -17.90 2.97
C GLY A 74 -3.71 -17.40 1.53
N ASP A 75 -4.75 -16.60 1.25
CA ASP A 75 -4.89 -15.94 -0.06
C ASP A 75 -3.77 -14.93 -0.27
N THR A 76 -3.41 -14.69 -1.54
CA THR A 76 -2.45 -13.65 -1.89
C THR A 76 -3.14 -12.30 -2.08
N LEU A 77 -2.90 -11.35 -1.18
CA LEU A 77 -3.37 -9.98 -1.32
C LEU A 77 -2.41 -9.19 -2.23
N ARG A 78 -2.92 -8.69 -3.35
CA ARG A 78 -2.21 -7.77 -4.27
C ARG A 78 -2.81 -6.37 -4.19
N GLN A 79 -1.95 -5.35 -4.23
CA GLN A 79 -2.35 -3.95 -4.13
C GLN A 79 -1.82 -3.16 -5.33
N GLU A 80 -2.25 -3.52 -6.53
CA GLU A 80 -1.76 -2.98 -7.81
C GLU A 80 -1.75 -1.44 -7.88
N ARG A 81 -2.81 -0.80 -7.36
CA ARG A 81 -2.92 0.67 -7.34
C ARG A 81 -1.85 1.29 -6.42
N LEU A 82 -1.63 0.68 -5.25
CA LEU A 82 -0.61 1.11 -4.31
C LEU A 82 0.78 0.89 -4.89
N GLY A 83 1.02 -0.26 -5.55
CA GLY A 83 2.26 -0.56 -6.25
C GLY A 83 2.63 0.52 -7.26
N ARG A 84 1.66 0.92 -8.11
CA ARG A 84 1.85 2.05 -9.04
C ARG A 84 2.16 3.36 -8.32
N THR A 85 1.45 3.70 -7.25
CA THR A 85 1.74 4.91 -6.47
C THR A 85 3.15 4.89 -5.89
N LEU A 86 3.56 3.77 -5.27
CA LEU A 86 4.89 3.60 -4.71
C LEU A 86 5.99 3.67 -5.79
N GLN A 87 5.72 3.12 -6.97
CA GLN A 87 6.62 3.21 -8.12
C GLN A 87 6.83 4.66 -8.55
N ARG A 88 5.75 5.45 -8.63
CA ARG A 88 5.86 6.89 -8.93
C ARG A 88 6.63 7.63 -7.85
N LEU A 89 6.38 7.34 -6.57
CA LEU A 89 7.15 7.92 -5.45
C LEU A 89 8.64 7.54 -5.50
N ARG A 90 8.95 6.35 -5.99
CA ARG A 90 10.32 5.86 -6.20
C ARG A 90 11.03 6.63 -7.31
N ASP A 91 10.37 6.76 -8.46
CA ASP A 91 10.98 7.13 -9.74
C ASP A 91 10.85 8.63 -10.07
N GLU A 92 9.77 9.29 -9.63
CA GLU A 92 9.48 10.69 -9.92
C GLU A 92 9.89 11.63 -8.75
N ALA A 93 10.20 12.88 -9.05
CA ALA A 93 10.35 13.95 -8.06
C ALA A 93 8.96 14.56 -7.78
N LEU A 94 8.12 13.83 -7.03
CA LEU A 94 6.77 14.28 -6.69
C LEU A 94 6.84 15.38 -5.61
N ASP A 95 6.47 16.60 -5.98
CA ASP A 95 6.62 17.85 -5.20
C ASP A 95 5.30 18.45 -4.68
N PHE A 96 4.25 17.64 -4.53
CA PHE A 96 2.99 18.06 -3.89
C PHE A 96 3.00 17.92 -2.37
#